data_AF-A0A421DHI6-F1
#
_entry.id   AF-A0A421DHI6-F1
#
_cell.length_a   1.000
_cell.length_b   1.000
_cell.length_c   1.000
_cell.angle_alpha   90.00
_cell.angle_beta   90.00
_cell.angle_gamma   90.00
#
_symmetry.space_group_name_H-M   'P 1'
#
loop_
_entity.id
_entity.type
_entity.pdbx_description
1 polymer ?
#
loop_
_entity_poly.entity_id
_entity_poly.type
_entity_poly.pdbx_seq_one_letter_code
_entity_poly.pdbx_strand_id
1 'polypeptide(L)'
;MAMATTAVFNSRDLLLQPLPDLNISPRRTTSHALHRVHFVGVLQPWANFELDVMNTFNAQTWSLQHLDSRITGPAAAGSVDEEQVFVSNERGVQGRLEGRAGLVLGAAFRVQQLDLVLGDPRGALPPYRGYLRQPDFVMKTSSDVAKIVGEGKTPWIDEHDLDNALWNFEAGLNGRLFRHQLGQTYATMFDSRAHTYIGQIAEYMFDMRLKYGFITTYSHTMFLRKVDVGWAWGLEYSPVILHSAVGSTTGQQVSVCQSFFHVGLLALANSDFDTNTGIRTQRWTERFS
;
A
#
# COMPACT_ATOMS: atom_id res chain seq x y z
N MET A 1 -12.77 12.91 -39.76
CA MET A 1 -12.70 11.81 -38.76
C MET A 1 -11.39 11.97 -38.00
N ALA A 2 -11.43 12.12 -36.69
CA ALA A 2 -10.21 12.07 -35.88
C ALA A 2 -9.65 10.64 -35.98
N MET A 3 -8.38 10.49 -36.35
CA MET A 3 -7.75 9.18 -36.39
C MET A 3 -7.46 8.71 -34.96
N ALA A 4 -7.89 7.49 -34.64
CA ALA A 4 -7.54 6.84 -33.37
C ALA A 4 -6.04 6.54 -33.36
N THR A 5 -5.35 6.94 -32.29
CA THR A 5 -3.94 6.62 -32.08
C THR A 5 -3.83 5.54 -31.02
N THR A 6 -3.11 4.46 -31.31
CA THR A 6 -2.87 3.37 -30.37
C THR A 6 -1.47 3.49 -29.76
N ALA A 7 -1.39 3.54 -28.43
CA ALA A 7 -0.14 3.42 -27.70
C ALA A 7 0.05 1.97 -27.25
N VAL A 8 1.29 1.48 -27.28
CA VAL A 8 1.65 0.11 -26.87
C VAL A 8 2.62 0.20 -25.71
N PHE A 9 2.46 -0.67 -24.71
CA PHE A 9 3.20 -0.61 -23.46
C PHE A 9 3.82 -1.96 -23.12
N ASN A 10 5.07 -1.93 -22.64
CA ASN A 10 5.71 -3.07 -21.96
C ASN A 10 5.58 -2.92 -20.43
N SER A 11 6.14 -3.86 -19.66
CA SER A 11 6.08 -3.82 -18.20
C SER A 11 6.72 -2.57 -17.60
N ARG A 12 7.84 -2.10 -18.16
CA ARG A 12 8.53 -0.88 -17.69
C ARG A 12 7.62 0.32 -17.84
N ASP A 13 6.97 0.47 -18.99
CA ASP A 13 6.10 1.61 -19.27
C ASP A 13 4.86 1.59 -18.36
N LEU A 14 4.21 0.42 -18.22
CA LEU A 14 3.01 0.26 -17.40
C LEU A 14 3.24 0.53 -15.92
N LEU A 15 4.37 0.08 -15.37
CA LEU A 15 4.68 0.29 -13.94
C LEU A 15 4.92 1.76 -13.62
N LEU A 16 5.34 2.60 -14.57
CA LEU A 16 5.54 4.03 -14.36
C LEU A 16 4.25 4.86 -14.50
N GLN A 17 3.18 4.27 -15.03
CA GLN A 17 1.93 5.01 -15.20
C GLN A 17 1.24 5.31 -13.87
N PRO A 18 0.57 6.47 -13.77
CA PRO A 18 -0.34 6.72 -12.67
C PRO A 18 -1.55 5.81 -12.78
N LEU A 19 -2.20 5.55 -11.64
CA LEU A 19 -3.51 4.94 -11.65
C LEU A 19 -4.56 5.98 -12.11
N PRO A 20 -5.55 5.62 -12.93
CA PRO A 20 -6.59 6.57 -13.32
C PRO A 20 -7.44 7.05 -12.14
N ASP A 21 -8.14 8.17 -12.30
CA ASP A 21 -9.09 8.65 -11.30
C ASP A 21 -10.26 7.67 -11.08
N LEU A 22 -10.88 7.73 -9.91
CA LEU A 22 -12.11 7.00 -9.62
C LEU A 22 -13.33 7.83 -10.03
N ASN A 23 -14.30 7.20 -10.67
CA ASN A 23 -15.63 7.79 -10.83
C ASN A 23 -16.42 7.61 -9.54
N ILE A 24 -16.33 8.58 -8.63
CA ILE A 24 -17.00 8.48 -7.32
C ILE A 24 -18.49 8.84 -7.47
N SER A 25 -19.36 7.94 -7.02
CA SER A 25 -20.82 8.18 -7.03
C SER A 25 -21.21 9.27 -6.02
N PRO A 26 -22.22 10.11 -6.32
CA PRO A 26 -22.83 11.00 -5.32
C PRO A 26 -23.46 10.23 -4.16
N ARG A 27 -23.97 9.02 -4.39
CA ARG A 27 -24.48 8.12 -3.35
C ARG A 27 -23.39 7.14 -2.97
N ARG A 28 -22.78 7.36 -1.81
CA ARG A 28 -21.61 6.59 -1.34
C ARG A 28 -21.65 6.39 0.17
N THR A 29 -20.87 5.44 0.66
CA THR A 29 -20.68 5.20 2.10
C THR A 29 -20.26 6.49 2.79
N THR A 30 -20.91 6.81 3.91
CA THR A 30 -20.65 8.01 4.72
C THR A 30 -20.08 7.70 6.11
N SER A 31 -20.10 6.44 6.54
CA SER A 31 -19.55 6.00 7.82
C SER A 31 -18.12 5.50 7.64
N HIS A 32 -17.22 5.85 8.57
CA HIS A 32 -15.86 5.32 8.60
C HIS A 32 -15.82 3.89 9.13
N ALA A 33 -14.94 3.05 8.58
CA ALA A 33 -14.78 1.63 8.95
C ALA A 33 -13.48 1.38 9.75
N LEU A 34 -13.11 2.35 10.59
CA LEU A 34 -11.90 2.25 11.41
C LEU A 34 -12.17 1.48 12.69
N HIS A 35 -11.40 0.42 12.89
CA HIS A 35 -11.47 -0.39 14.10
C HIS A 35 -10.67 0.27 15.23
N ARG A 36 -11.11 0.12 16.48
CA ARG A 36 -10.40 0.66 17.66
C ARG A 36 -9.17 -0.18 18.02
N VAL A 37 -8.20 -0.27 17.11
CA VAL A 37 -6.95 -1.04 17.25
C VAL A 37 -5.79 -0.10 17.00
N HIS A 38 -4.96 0.19 18.00
CA HIS A 38 -3.78 1.02 17.81
C HIS A 38 -2.51 0.18 17.64
N PHE A 39 -1.62 0.61 16.75
CA PHE A 39 -0.23 0.18 16.78
C PHE A 39 0.50 0.82 17.98
N VAL A 40 1.21 0.01 18.76
CA VAL A 40 1.89 0.47 20.00
C VAL A 40 3.42 0.26 19.96
N GLY A 41 3.95 -0.27 18.85
CA GLY A 41 5.38 -0.39 18.62
C GLY A 41 6.04 0.92 18.19
N VAL A 42 7.36 0.87 17.95
CA VAL A 42 8.10 2.00 17.37
C VAL A 42 7.66 2.20 15.93
N LEU A 43 7.30 3.43 15.56
CA LEU A 43 6.96 3.81 14.19
C LEU A 43 7.95 4.88 13.71
N GLN A 44 8.59 4.67 12.56
CA GLN A 44 9.57 5.61 12.00
C GLN A 44 9.53 5.64 10.46
N PRO A 45 10.02 6.70 9.79
CA PRO A 45 10.08 6.73 8.33
C PRO A 45 10.96 5.62 7.76
N TRP A 46 10.54 5.02 6.65
CA TRP A 46 11.37 4.19 5.79
C TRP A 46 12.32 5.10 5.00
N ALA A 47 13.50 5.32 5.57
CA ALA A 47 14.53 6.16 4.96
C ALA A 47 14.87 5.71 3.53
N ASN A 48 14.97 6.68 2.61
CA ASN A 48 15.34 6.49 1.21
C ASN A 48 14.37 5.64 0.37
N PHE A 49 13.14 5.42 0.81
CA PHE A 49 12.17 4.56 0.12
C PHE A 49 12.07 4.82 -1.40
N GLU A 50 11.84 6.06 -1.82
CA GLU A 50 11.68 6.40 -3.24
C GLU A 50 12.96 6.14 -4.05
N LEU A 51 14.12 6.40 -3.45
CA LEU A 51 15.41 6.12 -4.05
C LEU A 51 15.65 4.60 -4.20
N ASP A 52 15.29 3.81 -3.19
CA ASP A 52 15.40 2.35 -3.22
C ASP A 52 14.46 1.73 -4.27
N VAL A 53 13.24 2.28 -4.41
CA VAL A 53 12.28 1.90 -5.45
C VAL A 53 12.87 2.14 -6.83
N MET A 54 13.42 3.34 -7.08
CA MET A 54 14.06 3.66 -8.35
C MET A 54 15.28 2.78 -8.64
N ASN A 55 16.15 2.59 -7.66
CA ASN A 55 17.35 1.76 -7.81
C ASN A 55 16.96 0.32 -8.17
N THR A 56 15.94 -0.21 -7.49
CA THR A 56 15.40 -1.54 -7.79
C THR A 56 14.84 -1.61 -9.21
N PHE A 57 14.11 -0.59 -9.62
CA PHE A 57 13.50 -0.51 -10.97
C PHE A 57 14.55 -0.39 -12.08
N ASN A 58 15.58 0.42 -11.87
CA ASN A 58 16.67 0.66 -12.83
C ASN A 58 17.64 -0.52 -12.92
N ALA A 59 17.77 -1.32 -11.85
CA ALA A 59 18.56 -2.55 -11.86
C ALA A 59 17.91 -3.70 -12.64
N GLN A 60 16.61 -3.61 -12.98
CA GLN A 60 15.93 -4.65 -13.74
C GLN A 60 16.38 -4.64 -15.21
N THR A 61 16.62 -5.84 -15.75
CA THR A 61 16.59 -6.04 -17.20
C THR A 61 15.14 -6.27 -17.62
N TRP A 62 14.51 -5.27 -18.24
CA TRP A 62 13.10 -5.32 -18.59
C TRP A 62 12.83 -6.14 -19.84
N SER A 63 11.85 -7.05 -19.77
CA SER A 63 11.29 -7.70 -20.96
C SER A 63 10.76 -6.67 -21.96
N LEU A 64 11.08 -6.86 -23.24
CA LEU A 64 10.58 -6.04 -24.34
C LEU A 64 9.20 -6.49 -24.84
N GLN A 65 8.60 -7.50 -24.20
CA GLN A 65 7.28 -8.00 -24.58
C GLN A 65 6.22 -6.91 -24.40
N HIS A 66 5.43 -6.67 -25.45
CA HIS A 66 4.25 -5.82 -25.37
C HIS A 66 3.16 -6.52 -24.55
N LEU A 67 2.65 -5.82 -23.53
CA LEU A 67 1.66 -6.35 -22.59
C LEU A 67 0.28 -5.71 -22.75
N ASP A 68 0.24 -4.46 -23.23
CA ASP A 68 -1.00 -3.70 -23.34
C ASP A 68 -0.96 -2.76 -24.55
N SER A 69 -2.14 -2.43 -25.07
CA SER A 69 -2.34 -1.44 -26.11
C SER A 69 -3.60 -0.64 -25.86
N ARG A 70 -3.51 0.69 -25.81
CA ARG A 70 -4.65 1.58 -25.49
C ARG A 70 -4.91 2.60 -26.57
N ILE A 71 -6.17 2.97 -26.73
CA ILE A 71 -6.60 4.10 -27.54
C ILE A 71 -6.25 5.37 -26.78
N THR A 72 -5.64 6.33 -27.47
CA THR A 72 -5.21 7.61 -26.91
C THR A 72 -5.72 8.78 -27.74
N GLY A 73 -5.71 9.97 -27.12
CA GLY A 73 -6.15 11.20 -27.75
C GLY A 73 -7.68 11.34 -27.78
N PRO A 74 -8.24 12.23 -28.62
CA PRO A 74 -9.69 12.51 -28.63
C PRO A 74 -10.58 11.29 -28.89
N ALA A 75 -10.04 10.25 -29.54
CA ALA A 75 -10.76 9.00 -29.79
C ALA A 75 -10.85 8.06 -28.58
N ALA A 76 -10.12 8.35 -27.49
CA ALA A 76 -10.21 7.59 -26.24
C ALA A 76 -11.51 7.86 -25.47
N ALA A 77 -12.17 8.99 -25.74
CA ALA A 77 -13.42 9.37 -25.10
C ALA A 77 -14.51 8.30 -25.29
N GLY A 78 -15.03 7.78 -24.18
CA GLY A 78 -16.04 6.71 -24.17
C GLY A 78 -15.51 5.32 -24.52
N SER A 79 -14.19 5.15 -24.61
CA SER A 79 -13.57 3.84 -24.79
C SER A 79 -13.47 3.09 -23.45
N VAL A 80 -13.10 1.81 -23.54
CA VAL A 80 -12.81 0.98 -22.36
C VAL A 80 -11.51 1.36 -21.64
N ASP A 81 -10.71 2.25 -22.22
CA ASP A 81 -9.49 2.79 -21.61
C ASP A 81 -9.78 3.95 -20.63
N GLU A 82 -10.99 4.50 -20.65
CA GLU A 82 -11.48 5.46 -19.66
C GLU A 82 -12.26 4.77 -18.53
N GLU A 83 -12.32 5.38 -17.34
CA GLU A 83 -13.14 4.82 -16.26
C GLU A 83 -14.63 4.91 -16.61
N GLN A 84 -15.28 3.75 -16.63
CA GLN A 84 -16.72 3.60 -16.89
C GLN A 84 -17.49 3.13 -15.67
N VAL A 85 -16.80 2.71 -14.61
CA VAL A 85 -17.37 2.10 -13.40
C VAL A 85 -17.39 3.10 -12.26
N PHE A 86 -18.58 3.33 -11.72
CA PHE A 86 -18.74 4.13 -10.52
C PHE A 86 -18.37 3.35 -9.25
N VAL A 87 -17.74 4.04 -8.31
CA VAL A 87 -17.35 3.52 -7.00
C VAL A 87 -18.11 4.27 -5.90
N SER A 88 -18.67 3.52 -4.95
CA SER A 88 -19.53 4.05 -3.88
C SER A 88 -19.24 3.48 -2.50
N ASN A 89 -18.38 2.47 -2.39
CA ASN A 89 -18.00 1.83 -1.12
C ASN A 89 -16.59 1.23 -1.20
N GLU A 90 -16.09 0.68 -0.10
CA GLU A 90 -14.75 0.07 0.01
C GLU A 90 -14.55 -1.07 -0.98
N ARG A 91 -15.55 -1.93 -1.18
CA ARG A 91 -15.48 -3.04 -2.14
C ARG A 91 -15.25 -2.55 -3.57
N GLY A 92 -15.89 -1.45 -3.96
CA GLY A 92 -15.66 -0.83 -5.27
C GLY A 92 -14.24 -0.30 -5.40
N VAL A 93 -13.71 0.31 -4.34
CA VAL A 93 -12.31 0.79 -4.29
C VAL A 93 -11.34 -0.38 -4.43
N GLN A 94 -11.56 -1.47 -3.68
CA GLN A 94 -10.77 -2.69 -3.75
C GLN A 94 -10.74 -3.26 -5.18
N GLY A 95 -11.92 -3.44 -5.79
CA GLY A 95 -12.01 -3.96 -7.15
C GLY A 95 -11.37 -3.06 -8.22
N ARG A 96 -11.29 -1.74 -7.99
CA ARG A 96 -10.55 -0.83 -8.89
C ARG A 96 -9.04 -0.93 -8.70
N LEU A 97 -8.55 -1.06 -7.47
CA LEU A 97 -7.13 -1.28 -7.23
C LEU A 97 -6.67 -2.60 -7.85
N GLU A 98 -7.42 -3.69 -7.66
CA GLU A 98 -7.14 -5.00 -8.26
C GLU A 98 -7.14 -4.94 -9.79
N GLY A 99 -8.17 -4.32 -10.38
CA GLY A 99 -8.29 -4.20 -11.82
C GLY A 99 -7.22 -3.31 -12.47
N ARG A 100 -6.70 -2.31 -11.76
CA ARG A 100 -5.76 -1.32 -12.31
C ARG A 100 -4.32 -1.64 -11.95
N ALA A 101 -4.01 -1.72 -10.67
CA ALA A 101 -2.67 -2.06 -10.18
C ALA A 101 -2.42 -3.57 -10.25
N GLY A 102 -3.39 -4.39 -9.80
CA GLY A 102 -3.22 -5.84 -9.73
C GLY A 102 -2.97 -6.50 -11.10
N LEU A 103 -3.71 -6.11 -12.15
CA LEU A 103 -3.47 -6.60 -13.51
C LEU A 103 -2.08 -6.21 -14.05
N VAL A 104 -1.68 -4.95 -13.87
CA VAL A 104 -0.36 -4.46 -14.30
C VAL A 104 0.75 -5.21 -13.57
N LEU A 105 0.65 -5.33 -12.25
CA LEU A 105 1.64 -6.03 -11.42
C LEU A 105 1.72 -7.51 -11.80
N GLY A 106 0.58 -8.20 -11.94
CA GLY A 106 0.56 -9.61 -12.31
C GLY A 106 1.16 -9.87 -13.70
N ALA A 107 0.90 -8.98 -14.67
CA ALA A 107 1.51 -9.07 -16.00
C ALA A 107 3.02 -8.82 -15.93
N ALA A 108 3.46 -7.77 -15.22
CA ALA A 108 4.87 -7.42 -15.06
C ALA A 108 5.66 -8.53 -14.34
N PHE A 109 5.16 -9.04 -13.22
CA PHE A 109 5.81 -10.15 -12.50
C PHE A 109 5.91 -11.40 -13.38
N ARG A 110 4.84 -11.75 -14.09
CA ARG A 110 4.83 -12.93 -14.97
C ARG A 110 5.89 -12.85 -16.06
N VAL A 111 6.00 -11.73 -16.78
CA VAL A 111 7.00 -11.62 -17.86
C VAL A 111 8.42 -11.46 -17.36
N GLN A 112 8.59 -10.96 -16.14
CA GLN A 112 9.88 -10.92 -15.44
C GLN A 112 10.20 -12.25 -14.71
N GLN A 113 9.35 -13.28 -14.85
CA GLN A 113 9.50 -14.59 -14.20
C GLN A 113 9.60 -14.53 -12.66
N LEU A 114 8.86 -13.59 -12.06
CA LEU A 114 8.75 -13.41 -10.63
C LEU A 114 7.44 -14.05 -10.14
N ASP A 115 7.53 -14.95 -9.15
CA ASP A 115 6.37 -15.68 -8.64
C ASP A 115 5.58 -14.86 -7.60
N LEU A 116 4.88 -13.83 -8.10
CA LEU A 116 4.02 -12.95 -7.30
C LEU A 116 2.74 -12.57 -8.05
N VAL A 117 1.64 -12.53 -7.30
CA VAL A 117 0.35 -12.01 -7.77
C VAL A 117 -0.39 -11.34 -6.63
N LEU A 118 -1.01 -10.19 -6.90
CA LEU A 118 -1.95 -9.53 -5.98
C LEU A 118 -3.35 -10.13 -6.15
N GLY A 119 -4.07 -10.36 -5.06
CA GLY A 119 -5.46 -10.81 -5.11
C GLY A 119 -6.15 -10.89 -3.76
N ASP A 120 -7.26 -11.62 -3.74
CA ASP A 120 -8.10 -11.81 -2.55
C ASP A 120 -7.42 -12.75 -1.53
N PRO A 121 -7.45 -12.42 -0.23
CA PRO A 121 -6.81 -13.20 0.82
C PRO A 121 -7.32 -14.63 0.98
N ARG A 122 -8.55 -14.96 0.57
CA ARG A 122 -9.06 -16.35 0.57
C ARG A 122 -8.32 -17.23 -0.42
N GLY A 123 -7.63 -16.64 -1.39
CA GLY A 123 -6.76 -17.35 -2.31
C GLY A 123 -5.37 -17.67 -1.75
N ALA A 124 -5.05 -17.24 -0.52
CA ALA A 124 -3.80 -17.58 0.15
C ALA A 124 -4.02 -18.63 1.24
N LEU A 125 -2.95 -19.38 1.57
CA LEU A 125 -2.96 -20.28 2.71
C LEU A 125 -3.17 -19.49 4.00
N PRO A 126 -4.09 -19.92 4.88
CA PRO A 126 -4.26 -19.27 6.17
C PRO A 126 -3.01 -19.49 7.05
N PRO A 127 -2.65 -18.55 7.93
CA PRO A 127 -1.48 -18.69 8.79
C PRO A 127 -1.61 -19.86 9.77
N TYR A 128 -2.84 -20.23 10.14
CA TYR A 128 -3.15 -21.41 10.93
C TYR A 128 -4.60 -21.85 10.68
N ARG A 129 -4.91 -23.11 11.02
CA ARG A 129 -6.24 -23.69 10.84
C ARG A 129 -7.28 -22.90 11.64
N GLY A 130 -8.34 -22.45 10.96
CA GLY A 130 -9.43 -21.71 11.59
C GLY A 130 -9.17 -20.20 11.75
N TYR A 131 -8.15 -19.64 11.08
CA TYR A 131 -8.00 -18.19 10.97
C TYR A 131 -9.23 -17.58 10.29
N LEU A 132 -9.89 -16.61 10.95
CA LEU A 132 -11.16 -16.02 10.49
C LEU A 132 -11.04 -14.56 10.05
N ARG A 133 -9.95 -13.87 10.40
CA ARG A 133 -9.78 -12.48 10.00
C ARG A 133 -9.38 -12.43 8.53
N GLN A 134 -9.81 -11.38 7.84
CA GLN A 134 -9.63 -11.25 6.40
C GLN A 134 -9.10 -9.85 6.12
N PRO A 135 -7.80 -9.68 5.77
CA PRO A 135 -7.33 -8.42 5.22
C PRO A 135 -8.07 -8.13 3.89
N ASP A 136 -7.91 -6.95 3.33
CA ASP A 136 -8.56 -6.63 2.06
C ASP A 136 -7.79 -7.19 0.85
N PHE A 137 -6.46 -7.26 0.97
CA PHE A 137 -5.59 -7.74 -0.10
C PHE A 137 -4.51 -8.69 0.42
N VAL A 138 -4.05 -9.56 -0.48
CA VAL A 138 -2.81 -10.33 -0.29
C VAL A 138 -1.99 -10.32 -1.57
N MET A 139 -0.67 -10.16 -1.45
CA MET A 139 0.25 -10.57 -2.52
C MET A 139 0.81 -11.94 -2.15
N LYS A 140 0.74 -12.91 -3.06
CA LYS A 140 1.10 -14.31 -2.81
C LYS A 140 1.87 -14.92 -3.98
N THR A 141 2.48 -16.06 -3.71
CA THR A 141 3.12 -16.93 -4.72
C THR A 141 2.10 -17.84 -5.39
N SER A 142 2.51 -18.54 -6.44
CA SER A 142 1.76 -19.62 -7.10
C SER A 142 1.43 -20.79 -6.17
N SER A 143 2.22 -20.99 -5.12
CA SER A 143 1.97 -21.97 -4.05
C SER A 143 1.02 -21.47 -2.94
N ASP A 144 0.30 -20.37 -3.19
CA ASP A 144 -0.64 -19.73 -2.26
C ASP A 144 -0.01 -19.20 -0.97
N VAL A 145 1.32 -19.17 -0.87
CA VAL A 145 2.04 -18.59 0.27
C VAL A 145 1.98 -17.06 0.19
N ALA A 146 1.37 -16.44 1.20
CA ALA A 146 1.29 -15.00 1.34
C ALA A 146 2.68 -14.36 1.55
N LYS A 147 2.86 -13.15 1.01
CA LYS A 147 4.11 -12.38 1.04
C LYS A 147 3.90 -10.96 1.56
N ILE A 148 2.76 -10.35 1.23
CA ILE A 148 2.36 -9.00 1.64
C ILE A 148 0.86 -9.02 1.95
N VAL A 149 0.44 -8.27 2.96
CA VAL A 149 -0.99 -8.00 3.25
C VAL A 149 -1.35 -6.55 2.99
N GLY A 150 -2.60 -6.29 2.64
CA GLY A 150 -3.09 -4.93 2.40
C GLY A 150 -4.42 -4.63 3.08
N GLU A 151 -4.59 -3.38 3.47
CA GLU A 151 -5.84 -2.82 3.98
C GLU A 151 -6.30 -1.68 3.06
N GLY A 152 -7.56 -1.70 2.65
CA GLY A 152 -8.18 -0.77 1.71
C GLY A 152 -9.32 0.00 2.35
N LYS A 153 -9.37 1.32 2.14
CA LYS A 153 -10.43 2.19 2.66
C LYS A 153 -10.91 3.15 1.58
N THR A 154 -12.03 3.85 1.81
CA THR A 154 -12.56 4.82 0.83
C THR A 154 -11.82 6.17 0.90
N PRO A 155 -11.59 6.85 -0.25
CA PRO A 155 -10.86 8.12 -0.27
C PRO A 155 -11.68 9.36 0.11
N TRP A 156 -13.00 9.26 0.19
CA TRP A 156 -13.91 10.41 0.41
C TRP A 156 -14.40 10.55 1.85
N ILE A 157 -13.82 9.80 2.78
CA ILE A 157 -14.09 9.90 4.21
C ILE A 157 -12.87 10.58 4.84
N ASP A 158 -13.07 11.69 5.54
CA ASP A 158 -11.97 12.51 6.06
C ASP A 158 -11.09 11.73 7.07
N GLU A 159 -11.70 10.82 7.85
CA GLU A 159 -10.96 9.92 8.74
C GLU A 159 -9.99 8.97 8.00
N HIS A 160 -10.16 8.80 6.70
CA HIS A 160 -9.34 7.92 5.87
C HIS A 160 -8.15 8.65 5.20
N ASP A 161 -8.02 9.96 5.38
CA ASP A 161 -6.92 10.72 4.78
C ASP A 161 -5.56 10.35 5.40
N LEU A 162 -4.79 9.53 4.68
CA LEU A 162 -3.47 9.07 5.10
C LEU A 162 -2.44 10.19 5.19
N ASP A 163 -2.52 11.21 4.34
CA ASP A 163 -1.56 12.30 4.33
C ASP A 163 -1.74 13.18 5.57
N ASN A 164 -3.00 13.53 5.87
CA ASN A 164 -3.35 14.25 7.09
C ASN A 164 -3.00 13.44 8.35
N ALA A 165 -3.32 12.14 8.37
CA ALA A 165 -2.98 11.26 9.49
C ALA A 165 -1.48 11.20 9.76
N LEU A 166 -0.66 11.12 8.69
CA LEU A 166 0.79 11.07 8.82
C LEU A 166 1.38 12.41 9.24
N TRP A 167 0.91 13.51 8.64
CA TRP A 167 1.32 14.86 8.99
C TRP A 167 1.05 15.17 10.47
N ASN A 168 -0.14 14.81 10.99
CA ASN A 168 -0.46 14.98 12.42
C ASN A 168 0.46 14.14 13.32
N PHE A 169 0.79 12.92 12.92
CA PHE A 169 1.71 12.05 13.66
C PHE A 169 3.11 12.67 13.74
N GLU A 170 3.68 13.08 12.60
CA GLU A 170 5.02 13.66 12.52
C GLU A 170 5.11 15.02 13.22
N ALA A 171 4.09 15.88 13.06
CA ALA A 171 3.97 17.12 13.81
C ALA A 171 3.92 16.87 15.33
N GLY A 172 3.22 15.82 15.76
CA GLY A 172 3.17 15.36 17.14
C GLY A 172 4.54 14.89 17.67
N LEU A 173 5.32 14.17 16.87
CA LEU A 173 6.69 13.76 17.21
C LEU A 173 7.64 14.97 17.33
N ASN A 174 7.59 15.88 16.35
CA ASN A 174 8.38 17.12 16.37
C ASN A 174 7.99 18.02 17.55
N GLY A 175 6.70 18.06 17.90
CA GLY A 175 6.20 18.74 19.08
C GLY A 175 6.66 18.12 20.41
N ARG A 176 6.90 16.80 20.48
CA ARG A 176 7.49 16.14 21.66
C ARG A 176 8.94 16.57 21.89
N LEU A 177 9.73 16.75 20.83
CA LEU A 177 11.11 17.26 20.94
C LEU A 177 11.15 18.69 21.51
N PHE A 178 10.20 19.55 21.14
CA PHE A 178 10.08 20.90 21.73
C PHE A 178 9.47 20.92 23.15
N ARG A 179 8.52 20.03 23.46
CA ARG A 179 7.83 20.01 24.78
C ARG A 179 8.65 19.37 25.89
N HIS A 180 9.66 18.56 25.58
CA HIS A 180 10.58 18.02 26.60
C HIS A 180 11.44 19.11 27.27
N GLN A 181 11.41 20.34 26.74
CA GLN A 181 12.08 21.52 27.29
C GLN A 181 11.17 22.42 28.16
N LEU A 182 9.85 22.22 28.18
CA LEU A 182 8.89 23.12 28.86
C LEU A 182 7.77 22.43 29.66
N GLY A 183 8.01 21.21 30.15
CA GLY A 183 7.35 20.66 31.34
C GLY A 183 5.83 20.81 31.47
N GLN A 184 5.04 20.58 30.41
CA GLN A 184 3.57 20.59 30.52
C GLN A 184 2.84 19.46 29.80
N THR A 185 1.86 18.95 30.54
CA THR A 185 0.98 17.79 30.38
C THR A 185 -0.11 18.03 29.33
N TYR A 186 0.17 17.76 28.05
CA TYR A 186 -0.85 17.68 26.99
C TYR A 186 -0.63 16.42 26.14
N ALA A 187 -0.51 15.27 26.79
CA ALA A 187 -0.18 13.98 26.16
C ALA A 187 -1.40 13.16 25.72
N THR A 188 -2.63 13.68 25.79
CA THR A 188 -3.87 12.87 25.69
C THR A 188 -4.69 13.08 24.43
N MET A 189 -4.16 13.73 23.39
CA MET A 189 -4.83 13.88 22.09
C MET A 189 -3.85 13.73 20.93
N PHE A 190 -2.96 12.73 21.02
CA PHE A 190 -2.23 12.27 19.82
C PHE A 190 -3.24 11.70 18.84
N ASP A 191 -3.18 12.11 17.57
CA ASP A 191 -4.13 11.71 16.56
C ASP A 191 -4.18 10.18 16.47
N SER A 192 -5.26 9.61 17.02
CA SER A 192 -5.49 8.17 17.11
C SER A 192 -5.65 7.55 15.73
N ARG A 193 -5.86 8.34 14.67
CA ARG A 193 -6.19 7.86 13.32
C ARG A 193 -5.02 7.13 12.67
N ALA A 194 -3.81 7.68 12.66
CA ALA A 194 -2.64 7.02 12.09
C ALA A 194 -2.34 5.70 12.83
N HIS A 195 -2.35 5.74 14.16
CA HIS A 195 -2.18 4.56 14.99
C HIS A 195 -3.30 3.54 14.79
N THR A 196 -4.53 3.99 14.55
CA THR A 196 -5.69 3.14 14.27
C THR A 196 -5.57 2.42 12.93
N TYR A 197 -5.20 3.16 11.89
CA TYR A 197 -5.00 2.61 10.55
C TYR A 197 -3.86 1.60 10.53
N ILE A 198 -2.70 2.03 11.05
CA ILE A 198 -1.51 1.19 11.12
C ILE A 198 -1.76 0.01 12.04
N GLY A 199 -2.54 0.17 13.13
CA GLY A 199 -2.91 -0.91 14.03
C GLY A 199 -3.68 -2.05 13.37
N GLN A 200 -4.62 -1.73 12.46
CA GLN A 200 -5.38 -2.75 11.72
C GLN A 200 -4.46 -3.59 10.82
N ILE A 201 -3.63 -2.95 9.98
CA ILE A 201 -2.71 -3.69 9.11
C ILE A 201 -1.59 -4.38 9.90
N ALA A 202 -1.14 -3.78 11.00
CA ALA A 202 -0.13 -4.36 11.89
C ALA A 202 -0.63 -5.66 12.53
N GLU A 203 -1.91 -5.74 12.93
CA GLU A 203 -2.51 -7.00 13.39
C GLU A 203 -2.42 -8.09 12.31
N TYR A 204 -2.76 -7.77 11.06
CA TYR A 204 -2.66 -8.73 9.97
C TYR A 204 -1.22 -9.16 9.70
N MET A 205 -0.28 -8.21 9.65
CA MET A 205 1.15 -8.50 9.47
C MET A 205 1.67 -9.44 10.55
N PHE A 206 1.26 -9.24 11.81
CA PHE A 206 1.66 -10.09 12.92
C PHE A 206 1.00 -11.47 12.88
N ASP A 207 -0.32 -11.52 12.72
CA ASP A 207 -1.10 -12.76 12.66
C ASP A 207 -0.62 -13.68 11.53
N MET A 208 -0.26 -13.08 10.38
CA MET A 208 0.19 -13.79 9.19
C MET A 208 1.71 -13.98 9.13
N ARG A 209 2.45 -13.46 10.11
CA ARG A 209 3.93 -13.44 10.13
C ARG A 209 4.55 -12.85 8.86
N LEU A 210 4.00 -11.74 8.40
CA LEU A 210 4.46 -11.04 7.19
C LEU A 210 5.18 -9.74 7.53
N LYS A 211 6.40 -9.62 7.02
CA LYS A 211 7.26 -8.46 7.22
C LYS A 211 6.74 -7.21 6.51
N TYR A 212 5.98 -7.36 5.44
CA TYR A 212 5.53 -6.24 4.59
C TYR A 212 4.01 -6.13 4.58
N GLY A 213 3.53 -4.89 4.56
CA GLY A 213 2.13 -4.57 4.39
C GLY A 213 1.95 -3.27 3.62
N PHE A 214 0.71 -2.96 3.24
CA PHE A 214 0.37 -1.66 2.69
C PHE A 214 -1.03 -1.23 3.13
N ILE A 215 -1.24 0.08 3.09
CA ILE A 215 -2.53 0.72 3.32
C ILE A 215 -2.84 1.55 2.10
N THR A 216 -4.08 1.52 1.64
CA THR A 216 -4.50 2.36 0.51
C THR A 216 -5.92 2.88 0.66
N THR A 217 -6.14 4.13 0.29
CA THR A 217 -7.47 4.66 0.01
C THR A 217 -7.78 4.69 -1.48
N TYR A 218 -6.97 3.99 -2.28
CA TYR A 218 -6.77 4.21 -3.71
C TYR A 218 -6.07 5.54 -4.01
N SER A 219 -6.61 6.67 -3.55
CA SER A 219 -6.01 8.01 -3.77
C SER A 219 -4.63 8.16 -3.12
N HIS A 220 -4.47 7.59 -1.92
CA HIS A 220 -3.23 7.56 -1.16
C HIS A 220 -2.82 6.11 -0.91
N THR A 221 -1.54 5.78 -1.10
CA THR A 221 -0.98 4.47 -0.76
C THR A 221 0.29 4.64 0.08
N MET A 222 0.39 3.87 1.15
CA MET A 222 1.55 3.84 2.04
C MET A 222 1.99 2.40 2.26
N PHE A 223 3.29 2.13 2.15
CA PHE A 223 3.90 0.82 2.37
C PHE A 223 4.52 0.76 3.76
N LEU A 224 4.46 -0.42 4.35
CA LEU A 224 4.99 -0.70 5.68
C LEU A 224 5.99 -1.85 5.63
N ARG A 225 7.04 -1.76 6.44
CA ARG A 225 7.93 -2.90 6.71
C ARG A 225 8.21 -3.06 8.19
N LYS A 226 8.23 -4.29 8.69
CA LYS A 226 8.74 -4.61 10.02
C LYS A 226 10.26 -4.49 10.04
N VAL A 227 10.75 -3.82 11.07
CA VAL A 227 12.17 -3.67 11.39
C VAL A 227 12.42 -4.00 12.87
N ASP A 228 13.68 -4.24 13.22
CA ASP A 228 14.12 -4.38 14.61
C ASP A 228 14.85 -3.12 15.04
N VAL A 229 14.24 -2.32 15.93
CA VAL A 229 14.79 -1.06 16.45
C VAL A 229 15.21 -1.29 17.88
N GLY A 230 16.52 -1.29 18.16
CA GLY A 230 17.03 -1.38 19.52
C GLY A 230 16.47 -2.56 20.32
N TRP A 231 16.40 -3.74 19.69
CA TRP A 231 15.86 -5.00 20.25
C TRP A 231 14.33 -5.07 20.39
N ALA A 232 13.59 -4.08 19.86
CA ALA A 232 12.14 -4.11 19.79
C ALA A 232 11.66 -4.18 18.32
N TRP A 233 10.54 -4.84 18.09
CA TRP A 233 9.86 -4.79 16.81
C TRP A 233 9.33 -3.38 16.56
N GLY A 234 9.62 -2.83 15.38
CA GLY A 234 9.09 -1.56 14.91
C GLY A 234 8.49 -1.69 13.51
N LEU A 235 7.76 -0.66 13.11
CA LEU A 235 7.30 -0.46 11.75
C LEU A 235 7.99 0.75 11.14
N GLU A 236 8.41 0.56 9.90
CA GLU A 236 8.79 1.65 9.02
C GLU A 236 7.71 1.90 7.99
N TYR A 237 7.47 3.18 7.68
CA TYR A 237 6.47 3.61 6.70
C TYR A 237 7.08 4.38 5.53
N SER A 238 6.62 4.12 4.31
CA SER A 238 6.97 4.94 3.15
C SER A 238 6.31 6.33 3.24
N PRO A 239 6.76 7.32 2.46
CA PRO A 239 5.94 8.48 2.13
C PRO A 239 4.57 8.06 1.56
N VAL A 240 3.59 8.96 1.64
CA VAL A 240 2.29 8.76 0.99
C VAL A 240 2.45 8.95 -0.52
N ILE A 241 2.08 7.93 -1.29
CA ILE A 241 2.13 7.95 -2.74
C ILE A 241 0.74 8.21 -3.29
N LEU A 242 0.60 9.27 -4.07
CA LEU A 242 -0.63 9.64 -4.76
C LEU A 242 -0.90 8.67 -5.92
N HIS A 243 -2.18 8.33 -6.16
CA HIS A 243 -2.57 7.50 -7.30
C HIS A 243 -2.19 8.14 -8.64
N SER A 244 -2.21 9.47 -8.70
CA SER A 244 -1.85 10.28 -9.87
C SER A 244 -0.34 10.47 -10.07
N ALA A 245 0.50 9.96 -9.15
CA ALA A 245 1.95 10.08 -9.27
C ALA A 245 2.47 9.28 -10.47
N VAL A 246 3.21 9.96 -11.34
CA VAL A 246 3.91 9.33 -12.46
C VAL A 246 5.27 8.87 -11.97
N GLY A 247 5.60 7.61 -12.22
CA GLY A 247 6.87 7.03 -11.82
C GLY A 247 8.03 7.62 -12.62
N SER A 248 9.17 7.80 -11.95
CA SER A 248 10.40 8.25 -12.57
C SER A 248 11.50 7.18 -12.49
N THR A 249 12.48 7.33 -13.38
CA THR A 249 13.75 6.56 -13.34
C THR A 249 14.93 7.41 -12.84
N THR A 250 14.74 8.72 -12.71
CA THR A 250 15.83 9.67 -12.38
C THR A 250 15.42 10.77 -11.41
N GLY A 251 14.13 10.95 -11.12
CA GLY A 251 13.59 11.99 -10.23
C GLY A 251 13.00 11.40 -8.95
N GLN A 252 12.75 12.22 -7.93
CA GLN A 252 12.31 11.74 -6.61
C GLN A 252 10.86 11.23 -6.54
N GLN A 253 10.13 11.13 -7.65
CA GLN A 253 8.73 10.68 -7.65
C GLN A 253 8.62 9.23 -8.14
N VAL A 254 7.87 8.42 -7.40
CA VAL A 254 7.56 7.02 -7.74
C VAL A 254 6.05 6.83 -7.91
N SER A 255 5.65 5.93 -8.79
CA SER A 255 4.24 5.55 -8.92
C SER A 255 3.86 4.49 -7.88
N VAL A 256 2.55 4.28 -7.72
CA VAL A 256 2.01 3.19 -6.90
C VAL A 256 2.48 1.82 -7.39
N CYS A 257 2.37 1.56 -8.70
CA CYS A 257 2.77 0.28 -9.30
C CYS A 257 4.28 0.03 -9.20
N GLN A 258 5.10 1.06 -9.42
CA GLN A 258 6.55 0.97 -9.27
C GLN A 258 6.94 0.59 -7.83
N SER A 259 6.25 1.18 -6.85
CA SER A 259 6.46 0.93 -5.43
C SER A 259 5.99 -0.48 -5.03
N PHE A 260 4.83 -0.93 -5.51
CA PHE A 260 4.38 -2.31 -5.33
C PHE A 260 5.36 -3.33 -5.89
N PHE A 261 5.92 -3.06 -7.07
CA PHE A 261 6.91 -3.95 -7.68
C PHE A 261 8.17 -4.06 -6.80
N HIS A 262 8.67 -2.93 -6.29
CA HIS A 262 9.82 -2.91 -5.37
C HIS A 262 9.54 -3.69 -4.08
N VAL A 263 8.43 -3.39 -3.38
CA VAL A 263 8.08 -4.07 -2.12
C VAL A 263 7.79 -5.55 -2.36
N GLY A 264 7.19 -5.90 -3.51
CA GLY A 264 7.01 -7.27 -3.99
C GLY A 264 8.34 -8.03 -4.05
N LEU A 265 9.36 -7.45 -4.68
CA LEU A 265 10.69 -8.06 -4.76
C LEU A 265 11.34 -8.25 -3.38
N LEU A 266 11.22 -7.27 -2.49
CA LEU A 266 11.71 -7.40 -1.12
C LEU A 266 11.01 -8.54 -0.37
N ALA A 267 9.69 -8.66 -0.51
CA ALA A 267 8.89 -9.70 0.12
C ALA A 267 9.16 -11.10 -0.49
N LEU A 268 9.41 -11.18 -1.80
CA LEU A 268 9.80 -12.42 -2.45
C LEU A 268 11.14 -12.94 -1.90
N ALA A 269 12.10 -12.03 -1.68
CA ALA A 269 13.40 -12.36 -1.10
C ALA A 269 13.28 -12.78 0.38
N ASN A 270 12.52 -12.03 1.19
CA ASN A 270 12.27 -12.39 2.59
C ASN A 270 11.00 -11.74 3.13
N SER A 271 9.91 -12.49 3.20
CA SER A 271 8.62 -12.04 3.77
C SER A 271 8.46 -12.35 5.26
N ASP A 272 9.39 -13.05 5.90
CA ASP A 272 9.16 -13.59 7.24
C ASP A 272 9.22 -12.50 8.32
N PHE A 273 8.15 -12.38 9.10
CA PHE A 273 8.15 -11.63 10.35
C PHE A 273 8.79 -12.51 11.41
N ASP A 274 10.12 -12.45 11.50
CA ASP A 274 10.84 -13.14 12.56
C ASP A 274 10.50 -12.52 13.92
N THR A 275 10.02 -13.38 14.83
CA THR A 275 9.72 -13.07 16.24
C THR A 275 10.80 -13.59 17.21
N ASN A 276 11.88 -14.19 16.70
CA ASN A 276 12.99 -14.68 17.53
C ASN A 276 13.88 -13.54 18.02
N THR A 277 13.97 -12.45 17.25
CA THR A 277 14.45 -11.15 17.72
C THR A 277 13.31 -10.46 18.47
N GLY A 278 13.54 -9.69 19.53
CA GLY A 278 12.47 -8.97 20.26
C GLY A 278 12.36 -9.28 21.75
N ILE A 279 11.79 -8.33 22.51
CA ILE A 279 11.48 -8.54 23.93
C ILE A 279 10.26 -9.47 24.03
N ARG A 280 10.38 -10.60 24.76
CA ARG A 280 9.34 -11.66 24.87
C ARG A 280 7.94 -11.17 25.27
N THR A 281 7.82 -9.97 25.84
CA THR A 281 6.57 -9.36 26.31
C THR A 281 6.11 -8.19 25.46
N GLN A 282 6.75 -7.94 24.31
CA GLN A 282 6.41 -6.80 23.47
C GLN A 282 5.00 -6.94 22.90
N ARG A 283 4.20 -5.88 23.08
CA ARG A 283 2.90 -5.74 22.43
C ARG A 283 3.08 -5.09 21.06
N TRP A 284 2.40 -5.62 20.06
CA TRP A 284 2.42 -5.10 18.69
C TRP A 284 1.26 -4.13 18.44
N THR A 285 0.07 -4.50 18.91
CA THR A 285 -1.15 -3.70 18.82
C THR A 285 -1.95 -3.76 20.12
N GLU A 286 -2.82 -2.79 20.34
CA GLU A 286 -3.73 -2.72 21.48
C GLU A 286 -5.14 -2.36 21.03
N ARG A 287 -6.13 -3.15 21.47
CA ARG A 287 -7.56 -2.91 21.18
C ARG A 287 -8.19 -2.14 22.33
N PHE A 288 -8.94 -1.10 22.01
CA PHE A 288 -9.69 -0.30 22.99
C PHE A 288 -11.17 -0.63 22.91
N SER A 289 -11.80 -0.79 24.07
CA SER A 289 -13.26 -0.96 24.22
C SER A 289 -13.98 0.36 23.97
#